data_AF-A0A6L8MVI6-F1
#
_entry.id   AF-A0A6L8MVI6-F1
#
_cell.length_a   1.000
_cell.length_b   1.000
_cell.length_c   1.000
_cell.angle_alpha   90.00
_cell.angle_beta   90.00
_cell.angle_gamma   90.00
#
_symmetry.space_group_name_H-M   'P 1'
#
loop_
_entity.id
_entity.type
_entity.pdbx_description
1 polymer ?
#
loop_
_entity_poly.entity_id
_entity_poly.type
_entity_poly.pdbx_seq_one_letter_code
_entity_poly.pdbx_strand_id
1 'polypeptide(L)'
;MLIITSFILTVLLLFFMVRKNFTSPLFLFTITWWAIISFYSLRLFGIFDIQSNTQVVLFVGIMTFVGGYCVQSLISSKKKHLGRVYYDTPNFIRIRWIVVLIIILSLDFYSQQLRYALQGIPLDETKILLSLGKIDTGGWVMQYIVRPFEHITIALASYCVFHKKNEKIIIMSGLITAVLRFIGTGSKTILVYLVICLFFSYLLTPILEPELNSKRKLKVNKRGKFYLIGLGLGVTTFLFYYMSRDGDALQSLYFYLSGSVVLLDKVLNTTFYFDGSFNWGFNSFNSLVRLVVKLASMIGINLEGELLTRGTYTMIRYDLTNYVSNTRPYNAFVTMFANFYVDFGYVGVVGLSSLFGIFSSWQYQRLMKKPGIINYVIYCITAYYILYSMVRFQMMMLPWGLSMLYSLFLLPVLLNVRVKIGNKYI
;
A
#
# COMPACT_ATOMS: atom_id res chain seq x y z
N MET A 1 -7.01 20.62 15.97
CA MET A 1 -7.35 19.18 15.97
C MET A 1 -8.84 18.86 16.10
N LEU A 2 -9.58 19.41 17.07
CA LEU A 2 -11.02 19.14 17.26
C LEU A 2 -11.88 19.28 16.00
N ILE A 3 -11.64 20.32 15.19
CA ILE A 3 -12.35 20.54 13.92
C ILE A 3 -12.12 19.37 12.95
N ILE A 4 -10.88 18.90 12.82
CA ILE A 4 -10.51 17.78 11.94
C ILE A 4 -11.20 16.51 12.41
N THR A 5 -11.11 16.21 13.71
CA THR A 5 -11.77 15.03 14.30
C THR A 5 -13.28 15.07 14.09
N SER A 6 -13.91 16.22 14.32
CA SER A 6 -15.36 16.41 14.14
C SER A 6 -15.78 16.23 12.68
N PHE A 7 -15.00 16.75 11.73
CA PHE A 7 -15.23 16.54 10.31
C PHE A 7 -15.15 15.04 9.94
N ILE A 8 -14.09 14.34 10.36
CA ILE A 8 -13.93 12.91 10.04
C ILE A 8 -15.06 12.08 10.66
N LEU A 9 -15.43 12.35 11.91
CA LEU A 9 -16.55 11.70 12.57
C LEU A 9 -17.86 11.94 11.83
N THR A 10 -18.11 13.17 11.37
CA THR A 10 -19.29 13.50 10.57
C THR A 10 -19.32 12.70 9.28
N VAL A 11 -18.20 12.62 8.55
CA VAL A 11 -18.10 11.82 7.33
C VAL A 11 -18.31 10.33 7.62
N LEU A 12 -17.73 9.80 8.70
CA LEU A 12 -17.94 8.41 9.12
C LEU A 12 -19.40 8.12 9.46
N LEU A 13 -20.06 9.00 10.24
CA LEU A 13 -21.47 8.87 10.60
C LEU A 13 -22.36 8.91 9.36
N LEU A 14 -22.17 9.90 8.48
CA LEU A 14 -22.89 9.99 7.21
C LEU A 14 -22.64 8.73 6.35
N PHE A 15 -21.40 8.25 6.31
CA PHE A 15 -21.08 7.01 5.61
C PHE A 15 -21.81 5.82 6.21
N PHE A 16 -21.86 5.68 7.53
CA PHE A 16 -22.61 4.60 8.20
C PHE A 16 -24.12 4.67 7.96
N MET A 17 -24.69 5.88 7.93
CA MET A 17 -26.10 6.10 7.64
C MET A 17 -26.45 5.75 6.20
N VAL A 18 -25.59 6.09 5.23
CA VAL A 18 -25.86 5.92 3.79
C VAL A 18 -25.38 4.57 3.25
N ARG A 19 -24.25 4.06 3.74
CA ARG A 19 -23.55 2.88 3.22
C ARG A 19 -22.96 2.03 4.35
N LYS A 20 -23.59 0.90 4.66
CA LYS A 20 -23.10 -0.11 5.60
C LYS A 20 -21.99 -1.00 4.99
N ASN A 21 -21.00 -0.39 4.31
CA ASN A 21 -19.98 -1.13 3.57
C ASN A 21 -18.55 -0.76 3.98
N PHE A 22 -17.98 -1.58 4.86
CA PHE A 22 -16.64 -1.46 5.41
C PHE A 22 -15.51 -1.69 4.38
N THR A 23 -15.83 -2.17 3.17
CA THR A 23 -14.84 -2.37 2.09
C THR A 23 -14.66 -1.14 1.21
N SER A 24 -15.35 -0.05 1.49
CA SER A 24 -15.17 1.18 0.72
C SER A 24 -13.82 1.84 1.03
N PRO A 25 -13.05 2.28 0.02
CA PRO A 25 -11.84 3.08 0.25
C PRO A 25 -12.09 4.34 1.08
N LEU A 26 -13.29 4.96 0.96
CA LEU A 26 -13.66 6.10 1.77
C LEU A 26 -13.73 5.74 3.26
N PHE A 27 -14.30 4.57 3.58
CA PHE A 27 -14.35 4.08 4.96
C PHE A 27 -12.93 3.80 5.49
N LEU A 28 -12.11 3.10 4.71
CA LEU A 28 -10.73 2.77 5.11
C LEU A 28 -9.88 4.03 5.35
N PHE A 29 -10.01 5.03 4.48
CA PHE A 29 -9.27 6.28 4.64
C PHE A 29 -9.73 7.05 5.88
N THR A 30 -11.05 7.21 6.04
CA THR A 30 -11.60 7.98 7.16
C THR A 30 -11.34 7.31 8.51
N ILE A 31 -11.47 5.98 8.63
CA ILE A 31 -11.16 5.28 9.89
C ILE A 31 -9.66 5.33 10.22
N THR A 32 -8.79 5.25 9.22
CA THR A 32 -7.33 5.34 9.41
C THR A 32 -6.96 6.71 9.95
N TRP A 33 -7.41 7.78 9.28
CA TRP A 33 -7.09 9.15 9.69
C TRP A 33 -7.81 9.57 10.97
N TRP A 34 -9.01 9.05 11.24
CA TRP A 34 -9.67 9.20 12.53
C TRP A 34 -8.82 8.61 13.65
N ALA A 35 -8.33 7.38 13.50
CA ALA A 35 -7.50 6.73 14.50
C ALA A 35 -6.21 7.52 14.77
N ILE A 36 -5.49 7.91 13.72
CA ILE A 36 -4.23 8.68 13.83
C ILE A 36 -4.45 10.00 14.57
N ILE A 37 -5.45 10.78 14.16
CA ILE A 37 -5.72 12.09 14.76
C ILE A 37 -6.26 11.95 16.18
N SER A 38 -7.09 10.94 16.45
CA SER A 38 -7.61 10.68 17.80
C SER A 38 -6.49 10.31 18.75
N PHE A 39 -5.61 9.39 18.37
CA PHE A 39 -4.44 9.02 19.18
C PHE A 39 -3.52 10.21 19.40
N TYR A 40 -3.20 10.97 18.36
CA TYR A 40 -2.39 12.19 18.51
C TYR A 40 -3.03 13.22 19.45
N SER A 41 -4.35 13.37 19.39
CA SER A 41 -5.09 14.32 20.23
C SER A 41 -5.06 13.99 21.71
N LEU A 42 -4.75 12.74 22.10
CA LEU A 42 -4.59 12.35 23.51
C LEU A 42 -3.34 12.95 24.16
N ARG A 43 -2.35 13.40 23.38
CA ARG A 43 -1.13 14.06 23.88
C ARG A 43 -0.35 13.24 24.92
N LEU A 44 -0.44 11.91 24.85
CA LEU A 44 0.25 11.01 25.77
C LEU A 44 1.77 10.99 25.52
N PHE A 45 2.50 10.59 26.56
CA PHE A 45 3.94 10.32 26.53
C PHE A 45 4.82 11.48 26.04
N GLY A 46 4.38 12.73 26.23
CA GLY A 46 5.15 13.92 25.87
C GLY A 46 5.40 14.08 24.37
N ILE A 47 4.47 13.60 23.53
CA ILE A 47 4.54 13.81 22.08
C ILE A 47 4.52 15.31 21.76
N PHE A 48 5.38 15.76 20.84
CA PHE A 48 5.52 17.18 20.53
C PHE A 48 4.25 17.80 19.92
N ASP A 49 4.07 19.08 20.19
CA ASP A 49 3.06 19.91 19.54
C ASP A 49 3.38 20.16 18.07
N ILE A 50 2.34 20.48 17.30
CA ILE A 50 2.45 20.80 15.88
C ILE A 50 1.93 22.21 15.64
N GLN A 51 2.50 22.85 14.63
CA GLN A 51 2.13 24.17 14.20
C GLN A 51 0.78 24.19 13.48
N SER A 52 0.15 25.36 13.43
CA SER A 52 -1.13 25.57 12.75
C SER A 52 -1.07 25.20 11.26
N ASN A 53 0.07 25.44 10.60
CA ASN A 53 0.29 25.05 9.22
C ASN A 53 0.02 23.55 8.99
N THR A 54 0.58 22.71 9.85
CA THR A 54 0.41 21.25 9.79
C THR A 54 -1.03 20.82 9.95
N GLN A 55 -1.77 21.49 10.86
CA GLN A 55 -3.20 21.23 11.04
C GLN A 55 -4.00 21.57 9.78
N VAL A 56 -3.66 22.67 9.10
CA VAL A 56 -4.29 23.06 7.83
C VAL A 56 -4.01 22.04 6.73
N VAL A 57 -2.74 21.62 6.58
CA VAL A 57 -2.35 20.60 5.59
C VAL A 57 -3.12 19.29 5.80
N LEU A 58 -3.18 18.81 7.04
CA LEU A 58 -3.96 17.61 7.40
C LEU A 58 -5.44 17.77 7.07
N PHE A 59 -6.05 18.87 7.50
CA PHE A 59 -7.47 19.12 7.30
C PHE A 59 -7.83 19.17 5.82
N VAL A 60 -7.12 20.00 5.05
CA VAL A 60 -7.36 20.21 3.62
C VAL A 60 -7.12 18.93 2.84
N GLY A 61 -6.04 18.20 3.13
CA GLY A 61 -5.74 16.92 2.48
C GLY A 61 -6.83 15.86 2.70
N ILE A 62 -7.30 15.69 3.94
CA ILE A 62 -8.37 14.76 4.26
C ILE A 62 -9.69 15.18 3.59
N MET A 63 -10.05 16.45 3.70
CA MET A 63 -11.29 16.99 3.11
C MET A 63 -11.32 16.81 1.58
N THR A 64 -10.22 17.10 0.91
CA THR A 64 -10.11 17.02 -0.55
C THR A 64 -10.06 15.59 -1.06
N PHE A 65 -9.46 14.64 -0.33
CA PHE A 65 -9.60 13.21 -0.63
C PHE A 65 -11.08 12.78 -0.58
N VAL A 66 -11.80 13.14 0.48
CA VAL A 66 -13.23 12.83 0.63
C VAL A 66 -14.03 13.46 -0.51
N GLY A 67 -13.77 14.73 -0.84
CA GLY A 67 -14.39 15.45 -1.95
C GLY A 67 -14.16 14.75 -3.29
N GLY A 68 -12.90 14.42 -3.62
CA GLY A 68 -12.55 13.71 -4.84
C GLY A 68 -13.23 12.34 -4.96
N TYR A 69 -13.28 11.58 -3.86
CA TYR A 69 -14.01 10.32 -3.81
C TYR A 69 -15.51 10.52 -4.10
N CYS A 70 -16.15 11.49 -3.44
CA CYS A 70 -17.58 11.77 -3.61
C CYS A 70 -17.91 12.21 -5.03
N VAL A 71 -17.13 13.11 -5.62
CA VAL A 71 -17.29 13.59 -7.01
C VAL A 71 -17.29 12.42 -7.99
N GLN A 72 -16.28 11.53 -7.90
CA GLN A 72 -16.22 10.36 -8.76
C GLN A 72 -17.36 9.35 -8.49
N SER A 73 -17.81 9.23 -7.24
CA SER A 73 -19.00 8.43 -6.89
C SER A 73 -20.28 8.94 -7.54
N LEU A 74 -20.48 10.25 -7.58
CA LEU A 74 -21.63 10.86 -8.23
C LEU A 74 -21.59 10.67 -9.75
N ILE A 75 -20.43 10.92 -10.38
CA ILE A 75 -20.26 10.78 -11.84
C ILE A 75 -20.55 9.33 -12.29
N SER A 76 -20.01 8.35 -11.57
CA SER A 76 -20.15 6.93 -11.94
C SER A 76 -21.51 6.33 -11.59
N SER A 77 -22.22 6.90 -10.61
CA SER A 77 -23.61 6.52 -10.30
C SER A 77 -24.57 6.92 -11.40
N LYS A 78 -24.31 8.03 -12.10
CA LYS A 78 -25.10 8.47 -13.27
C LYS A 78 -24.93 7.54 -14.48
N LYS A 79 -23.80 6.84 -14.58
CA LYS A 79 -23.56 5.80 -15.60
C LYS A 79 -24.19 4.47 -15.16
N LYS A 80 -25.53 4.37 -15.20
CA LYS A 80 -26.27 3.10 -15.05
C LYS A 80 -26.48 2.44 -16.42
N HIS A 81 -26.41 1.10 -16.40
CA HIS A 81 -26.79 0.16 -17.46
C HIS A 81 -26.00 0.20 -18.78
N LEU A 82 -25.02 -0.70 -18.87
CA LEU A 82 -24.92 -1.61 -20.02
C LEU A 82 -24.68 -3.00 -19.45
N GLY A 83 -25.70 -3.85 -19.55
CA GLY A 83 -25.71 -5.21 -19.03
C GLY A 83 -24.67 -6.06 -19.72
N ARG A 84 -23.59 -6.36 -19.00
CA ARG A 84 -22.77 -7.56 -19.08
C ARG A 84 -21.84 -7.51 -17.88
N VAL A 85 -22.12 -8.36 -16.88
CA VAL A 85 -21.14 -8.67 -15.84
C VAL A 85 -20.01 -9.39 -16.57
N TYR A 86 -18.98 -8.65 -16.96
CA TYR A 86 -17.79 -9.22 -17.55
C TYR A 86 -17.01 -9.88 -16.43
N TYR A 87 -17.15 -11.19 -16.30
CA TYR A 87 -16.26 -11.98 -15.47
C TYR A 87 -14.95 -12.12 -16.21
N ASP A 88 -13.90 -11.62 -15.58
CA ASP A 88 -12.55 -11.87 -16.04
C ASP A 88 -12.30 -13.39 -16.01
N THR A 89 -11.91 -13.98 -17.14
CA THR A 89 -11.52 -15.39 -17.23
C THR A 89 -10.00 -15.48 -17.32
N PRO A 90 -9.27 -15.28 -16.21
CA PRO A 90 -7.82 -15.25 -16.23
C PRO A 90 -7.26 -16.61 -16.64
N ASN A 91 -6.20 -16.60 -17.44
CA ASN A 91 -5.47 -17.83 -17.76
C ASN A 91 -4.57 -18.25 -16.58
N PHE A 92 -5.05 -19.16 -15.74
CA PHE A 92 -4.33 -19.64 -14.55
C PHE A 92 -3.02 -20.37 -14.87
N ILE A 93 -2.89 -20.98 -16.05
CA ILE A 93 -1.62 -21.61 -16.47
C ILE A 93 -0.54 -20.55 -16.59
N ARG A 94 -0.84 -19.41 -17.22
CA ARG A 94 0.11 -18.28 -17.32
C ARG A 94 0.42 -17.68 -15.97
N ILE A 95 -0.58 -17.54 -15.09
CA ILE A 95 -0.34 -17.04 -13.72
C ILE A 95 0.68 -17.94 -13.02
N ARG A 96 0.52 -19.27 -13.08
CA ARG A 96 1.47 -20.22 -12.47
C ARG A 96 2.90 -19.99 -12.99
N TRP A 97 3.07 -19.86 -14.31
CA TRP A 97 4.39 -19.60 -14.89
C TRP A 97 4.99 -18.28 -14.43
N ILE A 98 4.19 -17.20 -14.38
CA ILE A 98 4.64 -15.89 -13.91
C ILE A 98 5.08 -15.98 -12.45
N VAL A 99 4.26 -16.53 -11.55
CA VAL A 99 4.62 -16.58 -10.11
C VAL A 99 5.83 -17.48 -9.84
N VAL A 100 6.00 -18.58 -10.59
CA VAL A 100 7.17 -19.44 -10.50
C VAL A 100 8.42 -18.70 -11.00
N LEU A 101 8.34 -18.03 -12.15
CA LEU A 101 9.44 -17.23 -12.68
C LEU A 101 9.90 -16.16 -11.69
N ILE A 102 8.95 -15.44 -11.08
CA ILE A 102 9.25 -14.41 -10.08
C ILE A 102 9.95 -14.99 -8.86
N ILE A 103 9.54 -16.18 -8.39
CA ILE A 103 10.26 -16.87 -7.31
C ILE A 103 11.67 -17.22 -7.72
N ILE A 104 11.86 -17.84 -8.90
CA ILE A 104 13.20 -18.21 -9.39
C ILE A 104 14.12 -16.99 -9.46
N LEU A 105 13.64 -15.88 -10.03
CA LEU A 105 14.39 -14.62 -10.09
C LEU A 105 14.66 -14.03 -8.70
N SER A 106 13.81 -14.27 -7.72
CA SER A 106 13.99 -13.79 -6.35
C SER A 106 14.98 -14.62 -5.53
N LEU A 107 15.17 -15.90 -5.86
CA LEU A 107 15.99 -16.83 -5.06
C LEU A 107 17.47 -16.45 -5.10
N ASP A 108 17.98 -16.05 -6.26
CA ASP A 108 19.36 -15.58 -6.39
C ASP A 108 19.62 -14.43 -5.43
N PHE A 109 18.72 -13.44 -5.43
CA PHE A 109 18.79 -12.29 -4.54
C PHE A 109 18.70 -12.70 -3.06
N TYR A 110 17.63 -13.41 -2.67
CA TYR A 110 17.37 -13.73 -1.26
C TYR A 110 18.33 -14.77 -0.67
N SER A 111 19.10 -15.47 -1.51
CA SER A 111 20.03 -16.50 -1.04
C SER A 111 21.04 -15.97 -0.03
N GLN A 112 21.55 -14.74 -0.23
CA GLN A 112 22.51 -14.13 0.68
C GLN A 112 21.86 -13.79 2.03
N GLN A 113 20.67 -13.19 2.02
CA GLN A 113 20.01 -12.78 3.26
C GLN A 113 19.45 -13.99 4.02
N LEU A 114 19.07 -15.06 3.32
CA LEU A 114 18.75 -16.35 3.94
C LEU A 114 19.97 -16.92 4.68
N ARG A 115 21.17 -16.86 4.10
CA ARG A 115 22.39 -17.29 4.78
C ARG A 115 22.64 -16.47 6.06
N TYR A 116 22.46 -15.16 6.02
CA TYR A 116 22.58 -14.31 7.21
C TYR A 116 21.55 -14.66 8.29
N ALA A 117 20.29 -14.90 7.90
CA ALA A 117 19.27 -15.33 8.85
C ALA A 117 19.61 -16.69 9.48
N LEU A 118 20.15 -17.64 8.70
CA LEU A 118 20.59 -18.95 9.19
C LEU A 118 21.82 -18.86 10.11
N GLN A 119 22.66 -17.83 9.95
CA GLN A 119 23.77 -17.53 10.85
C GLN A 119 23.33 -16.84 12.15
N GLY A 120 22.02 -16.60 12.34
CA GLY A 120 21.46 -15.97 13.53
C GLY A 120 21.57 -14.45 13.52
N ILE A 121 21.92 -13.82 12.39
CA ILE A 121 21.97 -12.36 12.29
C ILE A 121 20.54 -11.80 12.42
N PRO A 122 20.28 -10.88 13.37
CA PRO A 122 18.96 -10.29 13.55
C PRO A 122 18.46 -9.59 12.27
N LEU A 123 17.18 -9.73 11.97
CA LEU A 123 16.59 -9.13 10.75
C LEU A 123 16.70 -7.59 10.71
N ASP A 124 16.69 -6.95 11.88
CA ASP A 124 16.89 -5.49 11.99
C ASP A 124 18.32 -5.08 11.55
N GLU A 125 19.32 -5.93 11.81
CA GLU A 125 20.70 -5.70 11.35
C GLU A 125 20.81 -5.88 9.83
N THR A 126 20.17 -6.92 9.26
CA THR A 126 20.08 -7.09 7.81
C THR A 126 19.47 -5.85 7.14
N LYS A 127 18.45 -5.25 7.74
CA LYS A 127 17.83 -4.02 7.25
C LYS A 127 18.79 -2.82 7.31
N ILE A 128 19.61 -2.72 8.35
CA ILE A 128 20.65 -1.68 8.44
C ILE A 128 21.70 -1.89 7.36
N LEU A 129 22.19 -3.12 7.17
CA LEU A 129 23.20 -3.45 6.17
C LEU A 129 22.71 -3.18 4.73
N LEU A 130 21.43 -3.46 4.45
CA LEU A 130 20.78 -3.07 3.19
C LEU A 130 20.70 -1.55 3.02
N SER A 131 20.39 -0.82 4.10
CA SER A 131 20.31 0.65 4.09
C SER A 131 21.68 1.30 3.89
N LEU A 132 22.74 0.67 4.40
CA LEU A 132 24.13 1.09 4.21
C LEU A 132 24.72 0.68 2.86
N GLY A 133 23.98 -0.05 2.01
CA GLY A 133 24.47 -0.57 0.74
C GLY A 133 25.56 -1.64 0.89
N LYS A 134 25.73 -2.22 2.09
CA LYS A 134 26.69 -3.30 2.36
C LYS A 134 26.20 -4.66 1.88
N ILE A 135 24.90 -4.77 1.61
CA ILE A 135 24.25 -5.93 1.00
C ILE A 135 23.61 -5.46 -0.29
N ASP A 136 23.71 -6.26 -1.35
CA ASP A 136 23.07 -5.96 -2.61
C ASP A 136 21.55 -5.79 -2.43
N THR A 137 20.94 -4.92 -3.23
CA THR A 137 19.49 -4.73 -3.29
C THR A 137 18.85 -5.38 -4.53
N GLY A 138 19.65 -6.10 -5.33
CA GLY A 138 19.23 -6.99 -6.42
C GLY A 138 19.18 -6.31 -7.78
N GLY A 139 19.88 -5.17 -7.91
CA GLY A 139 19.93 -4.39 -9.14
C GLY A 139 18.57 -4.02 -9.72
N TRP A 140 18.54 -3.73 -11.02
CA TRP A 140 17.33 -3.25 -11.69
C TRP A 140 16.26 -4.35 -11.83
N VAL A 141 16.64 -5.61 -12.04
CA VAL A 141 15.68 -6.73 -12.16
C VAL A 141 14.86 -6.86 -10.88
N MET A 142 15.51 -6.80 -9.71
CA MET A 142 14.81 -6.92 -8.45
C MET A 142 13.88 -5.74 -8.19
N GLN A 143 14.33 -4.51 -8.44
CA GLN A 143 13.57 -3.31 -8.12
C GLN A 143 12.43 -3.01 -9.10
N TYR A 144 12.63 -3.30 -10.39
CA TYR A 144 11.69 -2.97 -11.45
C TYR A 144 10.80 -4.14 -11.88
N ILE A 145 11.21 -5.39 -11.63
CA ILE A 145 10.43 -6.57 -12.06
C ILE A 145 10.00 -7.38 -10.83
N VAL A 146 10.94 -7.97 -10.10
CA VAL A 146 10.62 -8.97 -9.06
C VAL A 146 9.76 -8.37 -7.97
N ARG A 147 10.22 -7.32 -7.26
CA ARG A 147 9.50 -6.73 -6.11
C ARG A 147 8.09 -6.21 -6.45
N PRO A 148 7.85 -5.51 -7.56
CA PRO A 148 6.50 -5.17 -7.99
C PRO A 148 5.59 -6.40 -8.15
N PHE A 149 6.11 -7.47 -8.76
CA PHE A 149 5.36 -8.71 -8.96
C PHE A 149 5.23 -9.55 -7.69
N GLU A 150 6.10 -9.39 -6.69
CA GLU A 150 5.92 -10.02 -5.36
C GLU A 150 4.62 -9.51 -4.71
N HIS A 151 4.36 -8.20 -4.76
CA HIS A 151 3.13 -7.61 -4.25
C HIS A 151 1.89 -8.12 -5.02
N ILE A 152 2.00 -8.25 -6.33
CA ILE A 152 0.93 -8.80 -7.18
C ILE A 152 0.70 -10.28 -6.83
N THR A 153 1.77 -11.07 -6.67
CA THR A 153 1.70 -12.50 -6.35
C THR A 153 1.03 -12.76 -5.01
N ILE A 154 1.32 -11.96 -3.99
CA ILE A 154 0.66 -12.05 -2.68
C ILE A 154 -0.85 -11.77 -2.78
N ALA A 155 -1.24 -10.76 -3.57
CA ALA A 155 -2.66 -10.48 -3.81
C ALA A 155 -3.32 -11.64 -4.58
N LEU A 156 -2.73 -12.12 -5.67
CA LEU A 156 -3.22 -13.26 -6.45
C LEU A 156 -3.39 -14.52 -5.58
N ALA A 157 -2.41 -14.85 -4.74
CA ALA A 157 -2.47 -15.96 -3.81
C ALA A 157 -3.63 -15.81 -2.83
N SER A 158 -3.82 -14.62 -2.26
CA SER A 158 -4.91 -14.33 -1.33
C SER A 158 -6.29 -14.47 -1.97
N TYR A 159 -6.43 -14.14 -3.26
CA TYR A 159 -7.64 -14.42 -4.03
C TYR A 159 -7.88 -15.94 -4.14
N CYS A 160 -6.85 -16.69 -4.54
CA CYS A 160 -6.96 -18.14 -4.74
C CYS A 160 -7.29 -18.91 -3.46
N VAL A 161 -6.83 -18.46 -2.28
CA VAL A 161 -7.14 -19.09 -0.98
C VAL A 161 -8.65 -19.27 -0.76
N PHE A 162 -9.46 -18.28 -1.15
CA PHE A 162 -10.91 -18.34 -0.93
C PHE A 162 -11.67 -18.79 -2.18
N HIS A 163 -11.28 -18.31 -3.36
CA HIS A 163 -12.07 -18.39 -4.59
C HIS A 163 -11.58 -19.47 -5.59
N LYS A 164 -10.31 -19.88 -5.50
CA LYS A 164 -9.68 -20.85 -6.42
C LYS A 164 -8.73 -21.79 -5.70
N LYS A 165 -9.26 -22.53 -4.72
CA LYS A 165 -8.49 -23.40 -3.80
C LYS A 165 -7.64 -24.48 -4.46
N ASN A 166 -8.00 -24.87 -5.69
CA ASN A 166 -7.26 -25.85 -6.47
C ASN A 166 -5.95 -25.29 -7.04
N GLU A 167 -5.80 -23.96 -7.08
CA GLU A 167 -4.60 -23.27 -7.55
C GLU A 167 -3.50 -23.24 -6.49
N LYS A 168 -3.13 -24.43 -5.98
CA LYS A 168 -2.17 -24.61 -4.89
C LYS A 168 -0.82 -23.96 -5.18
N ILE A 169 -0.35 -24.03 -6.43
CA ILE A 169 0.92 -23.41 -6.84
C ILE A 169 0.89 -21.91 -6.56
N ILE A 170 -0.15 -21.20 -6.99
CA ILE A 170 -0.26 -19.74 -6.78
C ILE A 170 -0.34 -19.40 -5.29
N ILE A 171 -1.12 -20.18 -4.52
CA ILE A 171 -1.26 -19.99 -3.07
C ILE A 171 0.10 -20.16 -2.37
N MET A 172 0.80 -21.26 -2.65
CA MET A 172 2.13 -21.53 -2.07
C MET A 172 3.15 -20.50 -2.51
N SER A 173 3.13 -20.08 -3.77
CA SER A 173 4.02 -19.03 -4.28
C SER A 173 3.86 -17.71 -3.53
N GLY A 174 2.63 -17.28 -3.23
CA GLY A 174 2.40 -16.07 -2.44
C GLY A 174 2.88 -16.18 -1.00
N LEU A 175 2.71 -17.34 -0.35
CA LEU A 175 3.21 -17.58 1.00
C LEU A 175 4.74 -17.58 1.04
N ILE A 176 5.39 -18.31 0.12
CA ILE A 176 6.85 -18.35 -0.03
C ILE A 176 7.38 -16.93 -0.29
N THR A 177 6.75 -16.18 -1.20
CA THR A 177 7.13 -14.81 -1.51
C THR A 177 7.06 -13.91 -0.28
N ALA A 178 5.97 -13.98 0.51
CA ALA A 178 5.83 -13.19 1.72
C ALA A 178 6.91 -13.51 2.76
N VAL A 179 7.23 -14.79 2.94
CA VAL A 179 8.28 -15.26 3.88
C VAL A 179 9.67 -14.84 3.40
N LEU A 180 10.02 -15.09 2.13
CA LEU A 180 11.28 -14.68 1.55
C LEU A 180 11.48 -13.17 1.64
N ARG A 181 10.44 -12.38 1.33
CA ARG A 181 10.50 -10.93 1.43
C ARG A 181 10.68 -10.44 2.86
N PHE A 182 9.99 -11.07 3.80
CA PHE A 182 10.09 -10.73 5.22
C PHE A 182 11.51 -10.97 5.75
N ILE A 183 12.07 -12.16 5.49
CA ILE A 183 13.44 -12.50 5.89
C ILE A 183 14.45 -11.63 5.14
N GLY A 184 14.28 -11.50 3.82
CA GLY A 184 15.24 -10.85 2.93
C GLY A 184 15.33 -9.33 3.07
N THR A 185 14.34 -8.68 3.68
CA THR A 185 14.37 -7.22 3.89
C THR A 185 14.28 -6.80 5.36
N GLY A 186 14.00 -7.74 6.27
CA GLY A 186 13.61 -7.44 7.65
C GLY A 186 12.35 -6.59 7.76
N SER A 187 11.62 -6.37 6.67
CA SER A 187 10.46 -5.48 6.66
C SER A 187 9.18 -6.24 6.94
N LYS A 188 8.57 -5.92 8.08
CA LYS A 188 7.27 -6.47 8.52
C LYS A 188 6.10 -6.08 7.61
N THR A 189 6.27 -5.02 6.82
CA THR A 189 5.25 -4.44 5.95
C THR A 189 4.64 -5.45 4.98
N ILE A 190 5.44 -6.42 4.50
CA ILE A 190 4.94 -7.44 3.57
C ILE A 190 3.96 -8.40 4.24
N LEU A 191 4.17 -8.73 5.51
CA LEU A 191 3.26 -9.58 6.29
C LEU A 191 1.94 -8.85 6.56
N VAL A 192 2.01 -7.56 6.90
CA VAL A 192 0.82 -6.71 7.03
C VAL A 192 0.05 -6.67 5.71
N TYR A 193 0.73 -6.53 4.58
CA TYR A 193 0.10 -6.54 3.27
C TYR A 193 -0.57 -7.89 2.94
N LEU A 194 0.05 -9.03 3.27
CA LEU A 194 -0.57 -10.35 3.15
C LEU A 194 -1.88 -10.43 3.96
N VAL A 195 -1.88 -9.96 5.21
CA VAL A 195 -3.10 -9.93 6.05
C VAL A 195 -4.18 -9.05 5.44
N ILE A 196 -3.82 -7.85 4.95
CA ILE A 196 -4.74 -6.95 4.25
C ILE A 196 -5.37 -7.67 3.04
N CYS A 197 -4.57 -8.34 2.22
CA CYS A 197 -5.06 -9.07 1.05
C CYS A 197 -6.02 -10.19 1.47
N LEU A 198 -5.64 -11.02 2.43
CA LEU A 198 -6.52 -12.11 2.91
C LEU A 198 -7.83 -11.56 3.49
N PHE A 199 -7.75 -10.52 4.33
CA PHE A 199 -8.91 -9.83 4.91
C PHE A 199 -9.90 -9.38 3.84
N PHE A 200 -9.42 -8.68 2.79
CA PHE A 200 -10.30 -8.23 1.73
C PHE A 200 -10.76 -9.33 0.79
N SER A 201 -9.94 -10.35 0.53
CA SER A 201 -10.37 -11.53 -0.24
C SER A 201 -11.59 -12.19 0.39
N TYR A 202 -11.56 -12.32 1.72
CA TYR A 202 -12.67 -12.85 2.50
C TYR A 202 -13.88 -11.90 2.51
N LEU A 203 -13.71 -10.62 2.87
CA LEU A 203 -14.83 -9.66 2.94
C LEU A 203 -15.53 -9.44 1.60
N LEU A 204 -14.79 -9.51 0.50
CA LEU A 204 -15.31 -9.31 -0.85
C LEU A 204 -15.86 -10.60 -1.48
N THR A 205 -15.81 -11.75 -0.80
CA THR A 205 -16.39 -13.02 -1.29
C THR A 205 -17.82 -12.87 -1.84
N PRO A 206 -18.75 -12.14 -1.18
CA PRO A 206 -20.11 -11.99 -1.70
C PRO A 206 -20.20 -11.29 -3.06
N ILE A 207 -19.20 -10.48 -3.41
CA ILE A 207 -19.09 -9.71 -4.65
C ILE A 207 -18.29 -10.50 -5.71
N LEU A 208 -17.22 -11.18 -5.29
CA LEU A 208 -16.33 -11.94 -6.17
C LEU A 208 -16.92 -13.26 -6.64
N GLU A 209 -17.78 -13.89 -5.84
CA GLU A 209 -18.43 -15.17 -6.16
C GLU A 209 -19.95 -15.08 -5.95
N PRO A 210 -20.70 -14.41 -6.85
CA PRO A 210 -22.14 -14.24 -6.71
C PRO A 210 -22.91 -15.57 -6.85
N GLU A 211 -22.38 -16.54 -7.60
CA GLU A 211 -23.04 -17.81 -7.93
C GLU A 211 -22.91 -18.92 -6.86
N LEU A 212 -22.17 -18.69 -5.77
CA LEU A 212 -22.06 -19.66 -4.69
C LEU A 212 -23.40 -19.88 -3.99
N ASN A 213 -23.86 -21.14 -3.93
CA ASN A 213 -25.03 -21.57 -3.14
C ASN A 213 -25.01 -20.98 -1.73
N SER A 214 -26.13 -20.38 -1.30
CA SER A 214 -26.24 -19.64 -0.03
C SER A 214 -25.76 -20.43 1.20
N LYS A 215 -26.02 -21.74 1.24
CA LYS A 215 -25.56 -22.66 2.30
C LYS A 215 -24.03 -22.86 2.32
N ARG A 216 -23.38 -22.95 1.14
CA ARG A 216 -21.92 -23.07 1.01
C ARG A 216 -21.24 -21.73 1.32
N LYS A 217 -21.85 -20.63 0.87
CA LYS A 217 -21.46 -19.25 1.20
C LYS A 217 -21.42 -19.05 2.73
N LEU A 218 -22.46 -19.42 3.46
CA LEU A 218 -22.54 -19.33 4.92
C LEU A 218 -21.47 -20.18 5.67
N LYS A 219 -21.21 -21.42 5.23
CA LYS A 219 -20.22 -22.31 5.86
C LYS A 219 -18.76 -21.87 5.62
N VAL A 220 -18.42 -21.45 4.40
CA VAL A 220 -17.12 -20.86 4.08
C VAL A 220 -16.94 -19.55 4.86
N ASN A 221 -18.01 -18.78 5.02
CA ASN A 221 -17.99 -17.53 5.78
C ASN A 221 -17.60 -17.77 7.24
N LYS A 222 -18.12 -18.80 7.93
CA LYS A 222 -17.81 -19.04 9.36
C LYS A 222 -16.38 -19.56 9.61
N ARG A 223 -15.94 -20.61 8.89
CA ARG A 223 -14.59 -21.16 9.06
C ARG A 223 -13.50 -20.22 8.53
N GLY A 224 -13.76 -19.56 7.40
CA GLY A 224 -12.88 -18.52 6.85
C GLY A 224 -12.72 -17.35 7.82
N LYS A 225 -13.81 -16.90 8.46
CA LYS A 225 -13.75 -15.87 9.50
C LYS A 225 -12.80 -16.26 10.63
N PHE A 226 -12.92 -17.48 11.13
CA PHE A 226 -12.13 -17.96 12.25
C PHE A 226 -10.64 -18.01 11.91
N TYR A 227 -10.26 -18.60 10.78
CA TYR A 227 -8.86 -18.64 10.36
C TYR A 227 -8.28 -17.25 10.09
N LEU A 228 -9.10 -16.34 9.57
CA LEU A 228 -8.66 -14.99 9.26
C LEU A 228 -8.52 -14.12 10.50
N ILE A 229 -9.42 -14.28 11.47
CA ILE A 229 -9.27 -13.68 12.80
C ILE A 229 -8.05 -14.27 13.50
N GLY A 230 -7.87 -15.59 13.46
CA GLY A 230 -6.70 -16.26 14.05
C GLY A 230 -5.38 -15.80 13.42
N LEU A 231 -5.31 -15.71 12.09
CA LEU A 231 -4.13 -15.19 11.37
C LEU A 231 -3.92 -13.71 11.65
N GLY A 232 -4.99 -12.90 11.64
CA GLY A 232 -4.94 -11.48 11.93
C GLY A 232 -4.44 -11.21 13.35
N LEU A 233 -4.98 -11.93 14.35
CA LEU A 233 -4.52 -11.88 15.73
C LEU A 233 -3.09 -12.39 15.87
N GLY A 234 -2.72 -13.47 15.18
CA GLY A 234 -1.36 -14.02 15.20
C GLY A 234 -0.33 -13.04 14.65
N VAL A 235 -0.59 -12.45 13.48
CA VAL A 235 0.27 -11.41 12.90
C VAL A 235 0.27 -10.16 13.77
N THR A 236 -0.87 -9.72 14.28
CA THR A 236 -0.94 -8.56 15.18
C THR A 236 -0.11 -8.81 16.43
N THR A 237 -0.30 -9.92 17.13
CA THR A 237 0.46 -10.29 18.33
C THR A 237 1.96 -10.39 18.03
N PHE A 238 2.33 -11.01 16.90
CA PHE A 238 3.71 -11.07 16.44
C PHE A 238 4.30 -9.67 16.19
N LEU A 239 3.54 -8.79 15.53
CA LEU A 239 3.96 -7.41 15.29
C LEU A 239 4.11 -6.65 16.60
N PHE A 240 3.17 -6.79 17.54
CA PHE A 240 3.24 -6.16 18.87
C PHE A 240 4.46 -6.63 19.64
N TYR A 241 4.73 -7.94 19.69
CA TYR A 241 5.93 -8.51 20.31
C TYR A 241 7.23 -7.98 19.67
N TYR A 242 7.29 -7.90 18.34
CA TYR A 242 8.47 -7.38 17.65
C TYR A 242 8.53 -5.84 17.68
N MET A 243 7.43 -5.15 17.97
CA MET A 243 7.37 -3.67 18.02
C MET A 243 7.57 -3.13 19.43
N SER A 244 7.39 -3.95 20.47
CA SER A 244 7.69 -3.57 21.85
C SER A 244 9.19 -3.36 22.01
N ARG A 245 9.61 -2.11 21.82
CA ARG A 245 10.92 -1.63 22.26
C ARG A 245 10.83 -1.33 23.75
N ASP A 246 11.83 -1.77 24.50
CA ASP A 246 11.98 -1.47 25.93
C ASP A 246 10.83 -2.00 26.83
N GLY A 247 10.08 -3.01 26.34
CA GLY A 247 9.03 -3.68 27.10
C GLY A 247 7.65 -2.98 27.10
N ASP A 248 7.52 -1.75 26.57
CA ASP A 248 6.23 -1.05 26.49
C ASP A 248 5.62 -1.10 25.07
N ALA A 249 4.76 -2.08 24.88
CA ALA A 249 4.04 -2.31 23.63
C ALA A 249 2.97 -1.23 23.35
N LEU A 250 2.32 -0.69 24.39
CA LEU A 250 1.25 0.31 24.23
C LEU A 250 1.82 1.67 23.84
N GLN A 251 2.89 2.09 24.53
CA GLN A 251 3.60 3.31 24.16
C GLN A 251 4.19 3.20 22.75
N SER A 252 4.75 2.04 22.41
CA SER A 252 5.27 1.81 21.05
C SER A 252 4.16 1.94 20.00
N LEU A 253 3.01 1.29 20.18
CA LEU A 253 1.86 1.43 19.28
C LEU A 253 1.39 2.88 19.16
N TYR A 254 1.28 3.58 20.30
CA TYR A 254 0.87 4.98 20.34
C TYR A 254 1.75 5.85 19.44
N PHE A 255 3.07 5.75 19.56
CA PHE A 255 4.00 6.51 18.70
C PHE A 255 3.96 6.05 17.24
N TYR A 256 3.72 4.76 16.97
CA TYR A 256 3.56 4.27 15.59
C TYR A 256 2.38 4.92 14.87
N LEU A 257 1.26 5.15 15.56
CA LEU A 257 0.09 5.80 14.98
C LEU A 257 0.22 7.32 14.96
N SER A 258 0.58 7.93 16.09
CA SER A 258 0.54 9.38 16.29
C SER A 258 1.81 10.13 15.88
N GLY A 259 2.98 9.47 15.92
CA GLY A 259 4.28 10.09 15.62
C GLY A 259 4.37 10.63 14.20
N SER A 260 3.59 10.06 13.28
CA SER A 260 3.53 10.50 11.89
C SER A 260 3.05 11.96 11.72
N VAL A 261 2.19 12.43 12.63
CA VAL A 261 1.68 13.80 12.64
C VAL A 261 2.79 14.80 13.01
N VAL A 262 3.64 14.45 13.99
CA VAL A 262 4.80 15.27 14.37
C VAL A 262 5.85 15.26 13.28
N LEU A 263 6.07 14.12 12.63
CA LEU A 263 7.06 14.05 11.55
C LEU A 263 6.60 14.84 10.33
N LEU A 264 5.30 14.84 10.01
CA LEU A 264 4.72 15.76 9.02
C LEU A 264 5.04 17.21 9.39
N ASP A 265 4.84 17.61 10.64
CA ASP A 265 5.14 18.98 11.09
C ASP A 265 6.60 19.38 10.85
N LYS A 266 7.53 18.49 11.19
CA LYS A 266 8.94 18.69 10.90
C LYS A 266 9.21 18.83 9.41
N VAL A 267 8.55 18.04 8.58
CA VAL A 267 8.70 18.14 7.12
C VAL A 267 8.23 19.50 6.60
N LEU A 268 7.11 20.00 7.10
CA LEU A 268 6.51 21.24 6.62
C LEU A 268 7.21 22.49 7.13
N ASN A 269 7.73 22.46 8.36
CA ASN A 269 8.14 23.66 9.09
C ASN A 269 9.63 23.71 9.41
N THR A 270 10.46 22.84 8.82
CA THR A 270 11.92 22.88 8.99
C THR A 270 12.66 22.81 7.66
N THR A 271 13.72 23.62 7.54
CA THR A 271 14.58 23.68 6.35
C THR A 271 15.37 22.41 6.10
N PHE A 272 15.56 21.59 7.14
CA PHE A 272 16.20 20.28 7.01
C PHE A 272 15.44 19.38 6.04
N TYR A 273 14.10 19.35 6.13
CA TYR A 273 13.27 18.49 5.29
C TYR A 273 12.79 19.18 4.02
N PHE A 274 12.44 20.47 4.12
CA PHE A 274 11.92 21.26 3.02
C PHE A 274 12.51 22.67 3.08
N ASP A 275 13.38 22.98 2.13
CA ASP A 275 14.07 24.28 2.03
C ASP A 275 13.23 25.36 1.31
N GLY A 276 11.96 25.07 1.01
CA GLY A 276 11.09 25.93 0.21
C GLY A 276 11.05 25.57 -1.28
N SER A 277 11.96 24.72 -1.76
CA SER A 277 12.05 24.37 -3.17
C SER A 277 11.21 23.14 -3.52
N PHE A 278 10.15 23.35 -4.31
CA PHE A 278 9.19 22.31 -4.68
C PHE A 278 9.77 21.23 -5.59
N ASN A 279 9.49 19.96 -5.28
CA ASN A 279 9.94 18.77 -6.03
C ASN A 279 9.19 18.47 -7.34
N TRP A 280 8.13 19.20 -7.67
CA TRP A 280 7.41 19.13 -8.95
C TRP A 280 6.92 17.72 -9.34
N GLY A 281 6.62 16.87 -8.36
CA GLY A 281 6.08 15.52 -8.57
C GLY A 281 7.13 14.41 -8.55
N PHE A 282 8.42 14.75 -8.50
CA PHE A 282 9.51 13.78 -8.43
C PHE A 282 9.53 13.00 -7.11
N ASN A 283 8.91 13.52 -6.05
CA ASN A 283 8.77 12.80 -4.79
C ASN A 283 7.53 11.88 -4.81
N SER A 284 6.34 12.41 -5.08
CA SER A 284 5.08 11.67 -5.05
C SER A 284 4.98 10.61 -6.15
N PHE A 285 5.50 10.89 -7.35
CA PHE A 285 5.44 9.99 -8.50
C PHE A 285 6.79 9.36 -8.84
N ASN A 286 7.69 9.27 -7.87
CA ASN A 286 9.05 8.74 -8.05
C ASN A 286 9.07 7.39 -8.81
N SER A 287 8.15 6.46 -8.54
CA SER A 287 8.12 5.18 -9.28
C SER A 287 7.88 5.33 -10.78
N LEU A 288 6.99 6.25 -11.18
CA LEU A 288 6.70 6.52 -12.58
C LEU A 288 7.89 7.25 -13.23
N VAL A 289 8.40 8.29 -12.56
CA VAL A 289 9.54 9.07 -13.06
C VAL A 289 10.75 8.17 -13.27
N ARG A 290 11.11 7.35 -12.27
CA ARG A 290 12.25 6.43 -12.38
C ARG A 290 12.07 5.36 -13.44
N LEU A 291 10.84 4.89 -13.68
CA LEU A 291 10.57 3.99 -14.80
C LEU A 291 10.90 4.66 -16.13
N VAL A 292 10.43 5.89 -16.34
CA VAL A 292 10.70 6.65 -17.57
C VAL A 292 12.21 6.91 -17.74
N VAL A 293 12.88 7.38 -16.68
CA VAL A 293 14.34 7.60 -16.69
C VAL A 293 15.09 6.31 -17.01
N LYS A 294 14.69 5.18 -16.42
CA LYS A 294 15.35 3.90 -16.66
C LYS A 294 15.15 3.43 -18.10
N LEU A 295 13.93 3.52 -18.64
CA LEU A 295 13.65 3.16 -20.03
C LEU A 295 14.43 4.04 -21.01
N ALA A 296 14.51 5.34 -20.75
CA ALA A 296 15.33 6.27 -21.54
C ALA A 296 16.82 5.89 -21.50
N SER A 297 17.35 5.55 -20.33
CA SER A 297 18.75 5.13 -20.18
C SER A 297 19.09 3.85 -20.97
N MET A 298 18.12 2.95 -21.17
CA MET A 298 18.32 1.70 -21.93
C MET A 298 18.52 1.97 -23.43
N ILE A 299 18.05 3.11 -23.94
CA ILE A 299 18.28 3.55 -25.33
C ILE A 299 19.34 4.65 -25.44
N GLY A 300 20.14 4.84 -24.38
CA GLY A 300 21.25 5.79 -24.36
C GLY A 300 20.88 7.24 -24.01
N ILE A 301 19.63 7.51 -23.62
CA ILE A 301 19.19 8.87 -23.23
C ILE A 301 19.37 9.04 -21.72
N ASN A 302 20.24 9.97 -21.31
CA ASN A 302 20.40 10.32 -19.91
C ASN A 302 19.39 11.40 -19.49
N LEU A 303 18.43 11.02 -18.65
CA LEU A 303 17.43 11.92 -18.04
C LEU A 303 17.72 12.19 -16.55
N GLU A 304 18.90 11.82 -16.06
CA GLU A 304 19.33 12.19 -14.71
C GLU A 304 19.57 13.71 -14.66
N GLY A 305 18.90 14.37 -13.72
CA GLY A 305 18.97 15.81 -13.55
C GLY A 305 18.71 16.22 -12.12
N GLU A 306 18.94 17.49 -11.83
CA GLU A 306 18.89 18.07 -10.47
C GLU A 306 17.57 17.76 -9.74
N LEU A 307 16.43 17.81 -10.43
CA LEU A 307 15.12 17.52 -9.87
C LEU A 307 14.99 16.07 -9.35
N LEU A 308 15.55 15.10 -10.08
CA LEU A 308 15.56 13.69 -9.68
C LEU A 308 16.48 13.48 -8.46
N THR A 309 17.63 14.14 -8.45
CA THR A 309 18.57 14.12 -7.33
C THR A 309 17.95 14.72 -6.08
N ARG A 310 17.29 15.89 -6.19
CA ARG A 310 16.60 16.53 -5.07
C ARG A 310 15.44 15.69 -4.54
N GLY A 311 14.67 15.08 -5.43
CA GLY A 311 13.66 14.08 -5.06
C GLY A 311 14.28 12.96 -4.22
N THR A 312 15.39 12.38 -4.69
CA THR A 312 16.13 11.32 -3.97
C THR A 312 16.60 11.77 -2.58
N TYR A 313 17.17 12.96 -2.46
CA TYR A 313 17.60 13.50 -1.15
C TYR A 313 16.43 13.70 -0.19
N THR A 314 15.29 14.17 -0.69
CA THR A 314 14.06 14.28 0.11
C THR A 314 13.64 12.92 0.66
N MET A 315 13.68 11.88 -0.19
CA MET A 315 13.35 10.51 0.23
C MET A 315 14.30 10.01 1.33
N ILE A 316 15.60 10.21 1.16
CA ILE A 316 16.62 9.82 2.15
C ILE A 316 16.36 10.53 3.48
N ARG A 317 16.07 11.84 3.46
CA ARG A 317 15.79 12.61 4.67
C ARG A 317 14.60 12.06 5.45
N TYR A 318 13.55 11.59 4.77
CA TYR A 318 12.40 10.97 5.45
C TYR A 318 12.76 9.70 6.24
N ASP A 319 13.79 8.96 5.81
CA ASP A 319 14.24 7.74 6.47
C ASP A 319 15.19 8.03 7.65
N LEU A 320 15.67 9.27 7.82
CA LEU A 320 16.51 9.68 8.94
C LEU A 320 15.72 9.80 10.24
N THR A 321 16.33 9.32 11.32
CA THR A 321 15.77 9.31 12.67
C THR A 321 15.63 10.71 13.25
N ASN A 322 14.45 11.00 13.78
CA ASN A 322 14.08 12.28 14.38
C ASN A 322 13.26 12.06 15.65
N TYR A 323 13.42 12.94 16.63
CA TYR A 323 12.64 12.86 17.87
C TYR A 323 11.20 13.34 17.67
N VAL A 324 10.23 12.56 18.13
CA VAL A 324 8.79 12.96 18.17
C VAL A 324 8.29 13.19 19.60
N SER A 325 9.11 12.88 20.58
CA SER A 325 9.03 13.29 21.98
C SER A 325 10.46 13.47 22.51
N ASN A 326 10.62 13.96 23.74
CA ASN A 326 11.93 14.13 24.39
C ASN A 326 12.75 12.84 24.46
N THR A 327 12.12 11.67 24.41
CA THR A 327 12.77 10.37 24.58
C THR A 327 12.60 9.43 23.39
N ARG A 328 11.71 9.75 22.43
CA ARG A 328 11.34 8.80 21.37
C ARG A 328 11.86 9.20 19.99
N PRO A 329 12.87 8.47 19.45
CA PRO A 329 13.24 8.55 18.05
C PRO A 329 12.18 7.88 17.15
N TYR A 330 12.00 8.43 15.96
CA TYR A 330 11.01 8.03 14.97
C TYR A 330 11.48 8.41 13.57
N ASN A 331 11.08 7.66 12.54
CA ASN A 331 11.46 7.95 11.16
C ASN A 331 10.41 7.41 10.19
N ALA A 332 10.65 7.65 8.90
CA ALA A 332 9.98 7.03 7.76
C ALA A 332 8.49 7.33 7.56
N PHE A 333 7.77 7.73 8.61
CA PHE A 333 6.31 7.86 8.66
C PHE A 333 5.94 9.34 8.58
N VAL A 334 6.18 9.97 7.43
CA VAL A 334 5.97 11.41 7.18
C VAL A 334 4.55 11.75 6.71
N THR A 335 3.71 10.75 6.50
CA THR A 335 2.39 10.82 5.85
C THR A 335 2.44 11.10 4.34
N MET A 336 1.37 10.75 3.62
CA MET A 336 1.23 11.09 2.20
C MET A 336 1.15 12.59 1.95
N PHE A 337 0.69 13.38 2.93
CA PHE A 337 0.54 14.82 2.80
C PHE A 337 1.89 15.53 2.73
N ALA A 338 2.92 15.00 3.39
CA ALA A 338 4.30 15.48 3.25
C ALA A 338 4.78 15.36 1.79
N ASN A 339 4.53 14.22 1.15
CA ASN A 339 4.91 14.03 -0.26
C ASN A 339 4.23 15.06 -1.16
N PHE A 340 2.92 15.24 -0.98
CA PHE A 340 2.14 16.17 -1.79
C PHE A 340 2.55 17.62 -1.59
N TYR A 341 2.83 18.01 -0.34
CA TYR A 341 3.25 19.36 -0.01
C TYR A 341 4.66 19.66 -0.52
N VAL A 342 5.62 18.74 -0.38
CA VAL A 342 6.98 18.99 -0.87
C VAL A 342 7.00 19.08 -2.40
N ASP A 343 6.07 18.44 -3.11
CA ASP A 343 6.02 18.56 -4.57
C ASP A 343 5.38 19.86 -5.08
N PHE A 344 4.29 20.35 -4.47
CA PHE A 344 3.57 21.53 -4.98
C PHE A 344 2.89 22.38 -3.89
N GLY A 345 3.33 22.30 -2.64
CA GLY A 345 2.76 23.00 -1.49
C GLY A 345 1.30 22.64 -1.23
N TYR A 346 0.50 23.62 -0.80
CA TYR A 346 -0.95 23.44 -0.59
C TYR A 346 -1.67 23.00 -1.86
N VAL A 347 -1.25 23.47 -3.04
CA VAL A 347 -1.82 23.06 -4.34
C VAL A 347 -1.64 21.56 -4.54
N GLY A 348 -0.46 21.03 -4.19
CA GLY A 348 -0.18 19.60 -4.22
C GLY A 348 -1.06 18.82 -3.26
N VAL A 349 -1.20 19.29 -2.02
CA VAL A 349 -2.06 18.66 -1.01
C VAL A 349 -3.51 18.59 -1.49
N VAL A 350 -4.06 19.67 -2.04
CA VAL A 350 -5.44 19.70 -2.58
C VAL A 350 -5.57 18.80 -3.80
N GLY A 351 -4.70 18.99 -4.80
CA GLY A 351 -4.79 18.33 -6.10
C GLY A 351 -4.55 16.83 -6.01
N LEU A 352 -3.45 16.41 -5.39
CA LEU A 352 -3.06 15.01 -5.31
C LEU A 352 -3.94 14.21 -4.35
N SER A 353 -4.40 14.80 -3.23
CA SER A 353 -5.37 14.12 -2.36
C SER A 353 -6.70 13.93 -3.09
N SER A 354 -7.18 14.94 -3.83
CA SER A 354 -8.39 14.83 -4.66
C SER A 354 -8.26 13.75 -5.73
N LEU A 355 -7.15 13.74 -6.48
CA LEU A 355 -6.88 12.72 -7.49
C LEU A 355 -6.80 11.32 -6.90
N PHE A 356 -6.20 11.17 -5.71
CA PHE A 356 -6.15 9.89 -5.03
C PHE A 356 -7.53 9.43 -4.55
N GLY A 357 -8.38 10.36 -4.09
CA GLY A 357 -9.79 10.10 -3.79
C GLY A 357 -10.59 9.64 -5.01
N ILE A 358 -10.43 10.33 -6.14
CA ILE A 358 -11.04 9.99 -7.43
C ILE A 358 -10.60 8.59 -7.88
N PHE A 359 -9.29 8.33 -7.90
CA PHE A 359 -8.73 7.04 -8.30
C PHE A 359 -9.28 5.90 -7.43
N SER A 360 -9.29 6.10 -6.10
CA SER A 360 -9.81 5.13 -5.15
C SER A 360 -11.29 4.81 -5.39
N SER A 361 -12.12 5.84 -5.63
CA SER A 361 -13.53 5.65 -5.96
C SER A 361 -13.72 4.95 -7.30
N TRP A 362 -12.98 5.35 -8.34
CA TRP A 362 -13.04 4.76 -9.67
C TRP A 362 -12.72 3.27 -9.64
N GLN A 363 -11.62 2.90 -8.98
CA GLN A 363 -11.20 1.51 -8.89
C GLN A 363 -12.19 0.66 -8.10
N TYR A 364 -12.70 1.18 -6.97
CA TYR A 364 -13.68 0.46 -6.18
C TYR A 364 -14.97 0.18 -6.96
N GLN A 365 -15.48 1.17 -7.69
CA GLN A 365 -16.66 0.96 -8.53
C GLN A 365 -16.38 -0.01 -9.68
N ARG A 366 -15.18 0.01 -10.24
CA ARG A 366 -14.77 -0.94 -11.27
C ARG A 366 -14.81 -2.37 -10.71
N LEU A 367 -14.31 -2.60 -9.50
CA LEU A 367 -14.43 -3.88 -8.80
C LEU A 367 -15.89 -4.27 -8.58
N MET A 368 -16.73 -3.35 -8.11
CA MET A 368 -18.16 -3.61 -7.86
C MET A 368 -18.94 -3.92 -9.14
N LYS A 369 -18.58 -3.29 -10.27
CA LYS A 369 -19.25 -3.46 -11.58
C LYS A 369 -18.71 -4.65 -12.37
N LYS A 370 -17.42 -4.96 -12.22
CA LYS A 370 -16.70 -6.03 -12.94
C LYS A 370 -15.85 -6.82 -11.94
N PRO A 371 -16.46 -7.67 -11.09
CA PRO A 371 -15.72 -8.48 -10.15
C PRO A 371 -14.79 -9.44 -10.91
N GLY A 372 -13.53 -9.50 -10.47
CA GLY A 372 -12.51 -10.32 -11.12
C GLY A 372 -11.17 -10.17 -10.42
N ILE A 373 -10.27 -11.13 -10.66
CA ILE A 373 -8.98 -11.22 -9.97
C ILE A 373 -8.13 -9.96 -10.16
N ILE A 374 -8.15 -9.35 -11.35
CA ILE A 374 -7.36 -8.15 -11.66
C ILE A 374 -7.86 -6.95 -10.86
N ASN A 375 -9.17 -6.69 -10.89
CA ASN A 375 -9.74 -5.57 -10.15
C ASN A 375 -9.58 -5.76 -8.63
N TYR A 376 -9.58 -7.01 -8.17
CA TYR A 376 -9.27 -7.35 -6.79
C TYR A 376 -7.80 -7.04 -6.44
N VAL A 377 -6.81 -7.42 -7.27
CA VAL A 377 -5.39 -7.10 -7.05
C VAL A 377 -5.18 -5.59 -6.95
N ILE A 378 -5.69 -4.83 -7.92
CA ILE A 378 -5.56 -3.36 -7.92
C ILE A 378 -6.24 -2.77 -6.67
N TYR A 379 -7.38 -3.31 -6.25
CA TYR A 379 -8.06 -2.89 -5.03
C TYR A 379 -7.21 -3.16 -3.78
N CYS A 380 -6.59 -4.33 -3.64
CA CYS A 380 -5.72 -4.63 -2.49
C CYS A 380 -4.52 -3.69 -2.40
N ILE A 381 -3.89 -3.37 -3.53
CA ILE A 381 -2.79 -2.38 -3.58
C ILE A 381 -3.33 -0.98 -3.20
N THR A 382 -4.52 -0.60 -3.68
CA THR A 382 -5.16 0.67 -3.32
C THR A 382 -5.48 0.74 -1.83
N ALA A 383 -6.03 -0.33 -1.26
CA ALA A 383 -6.29 -0.43 0.17
C ALA A 383 -5.01 -0.33 0.99
N TYR A 384 -3.92 -0.96 0.53
CA TYR A 384 -2.60 -0.80 1.14
C TYR A 384 -2.14 0.66 1.09
N TYR A 385 -2.27 1.37 -0.04
CA TYR A 385 -1.90 2.79 -0.15
C TYR A 385 -2.67 3.66 0.85
N ILE A 386 -3.95 3.37 1.07
CA ILE A 386 -4.78 4.09 2.02
C ILE A 386 -4.35 3.80 3.45
N LEU A 387 -4.20 2.53 3.83
CA LEU A 387 -3.83 2.15 5.20
C LEU A 387 -2.40 2.62 5.55
N TYR A 388 -1.48 2.60 4.58
CA TYR A 388 -0.12 3.11 4.73
C TYR A 388 0.02 4.60 4.37
N SER A 389 -1.08 5.34 4.17
CA SER A 389 -1.04 6.79 3.91
C SER A 389 -0.48 7.59 5.10
N MET A 390 -0.45 7.01 6.30
CA MET A 390 0.25 7.57 7.46
C MET A 390 1.77 7.48 7.36
N VAL A 391 2.28 6.58 6.52
CA VAL A 391 3.72 6.39 6.35
C VAL A 391 4.27 7.36 5.31
N ARG A 392 3.74 7.28 4.09
CA ARG A 392 4.12 8.09 2.92
C ARG A 392 3.14 7.78 1.79
N PHE A 393 3.14 8.57 0.73
CA PHE A 393 2.43 8.20 -0.49
C PHE A 393 3.18 7.07 -1.20
N GLN A 394 2.53 5.93 -1.43
CA GLN A 394 3.24 4.71 -1.83
C GLN A 394 3.77 4.72 -3.27
N MET A 395 3.31 5.64 -4.14
CA MET A 395 3.93 5.88 -5.46
C MET A 395 5.33 6.51 -5.36
N MET A 396 5.74 7.01 -4.19
CA MET A 396 7.10 7.42 -3.92
C MET A 396 8.05 6.20 -3.86
N MET A 397 7.54 5.04 -3.45
CA MET A 397 8.34 3.82 -3.28
C MET A 397 8.32 3.01 -4.58
N LEU A 398 9.49 2.91 -5.22
CA LEU A 398 9.65 2.30 -6.56
C LEU A 398 8.86 0.98 -6.71
N PRO A 399 9.05 -0.05 -5.87
CA PRO A 399 8.32 -1.31 -6.02
C PRO A 399 6.80 -1.21 -5.86
N TRP A 400 6.33 -0.36 -4.95
CA TRP A 400 4.90 -0.18 -4.71
C TRP A 400 4.22 0.57 -5.85
N GLY A 401 4.81 1.68 -6.32
CA GLY A 401 4.27 2.41 -7.47
C GLY A 401 4.25 1.57 -8.74
N LEU A 402 5.31 0.80 -9.00
CA LEU A 402 5.34 -0.13 -10.14
C LEU A 402 4.32 -1.26 -9.99
N SER A 403 4.08 -1.79 -8.78
CA SER A 403 3.05 -2.81 -8.59
C SER A 403 1.64 -2.29 -8.96
N MET A 404 1.35 -1.01 -8.69
CA MET A 404 0.12 -0.37 -9.11
C MET A 404 0.08 -0.20 -10.64
N LEU A 405 1.12 0.36 -11.25
CA LEU A 405 1.20 0.57 -12.70
C LEU A 405 1.09 -0.76 -13.47
N TYR A 406 1.81 -1.80 -13.05
CA TYR A 406 1.74 -3.11 -13.67
C TYR A 406 0.37 -3.75 -13.49
N SER A 407 -0.27 -3.60 -12.33
CA SER A 407 -1.62 -4.11 -12.13
C SER A 407 -2.66 -3.41 -13.03
N LEU A 408 -2.46 -2.12 -13.32
CA LEU A 408 -3.35 -1.33 -14.18
C LEU A 408 -3.16 -1.63 -15.67
N PHE A 409 -1.91 -1.74 -16.13
CA PHE A 409 -1.59 -1.74 -17.56
C PHE A 409 -1.06 -3.08 -18.07
N LEU A 410 -0.23 -3.78 -17.29
CA LEU A 410 0.46 -5.00 -17.75
C LEU A 410 -0.33 -6.27 -17.41
N LEU A 411 -0.83 -6.38 -16.18
CA LEU A 411 -1.55 -7.56 -15.70
C LEU A 411 -2.78 -7.91 -16.55
N PRO A 412 -3.63 -6.94 -17.00
CA PRO A 412 -4.72 -7.24 -17.94
C PRO A 412 -4.24 -7.90 -19.23
N VAL A 413 -3.11 -7.45 -19.77
CA VAL A 413 -2.54 -8.02 -20.99
C VAL A 413 -2.03 -9.44 -20.73
N LEU A 414 -1.25 -9.62 -19.66
CA LEU A 414 -0.67 -10.92 -19.31
C LEU A 414 -1.73 -12.00 -19.06
N LEU A 415 -2.85 -11.63 -18.42
CA LEU A 415 -3.86 -12.60 -17.99
C LEU A 415 -4.97 -12.85 -19.02
N ASN A 416 -5.26 -11.90 -19.91
CA ASN A 416 -6.44 -11.96 -20.80
C ASN A 416 -6.15 -12.06 -22.29
N VAL A 417 -4.90 -11.94 -22.75
CA VAL A 417 -4.59 -12.14 -24.19
C VAL A 417 -4.89 -13.58 -24.58
N ARG A 418 -5.88 -13.81 -25.46
CA ARG A 418 -6.08 -15.12 -26.11
C ARG A 418 -5.05 -15.25 -27.22
N VAL A 419 -4.15 -16.22 -27.11
CA VAL A 419 -3.19 -16.52 -28.19
C VAL A 419 -3.84 -17.59 -29.05
N LYS A 420 -4.08 -17.27 -30.33
CA LYS A 420 -4.56 -18.25 -31.31
C LYS A 420 -3.37 -19.11 -31.71
N ILE A 421 -3.39 -20.40 -31.38
CA ILE A 421 -2.42 -21.39 -31.85
C ILE A 421 -3.18 -22.38 -32.74
N GLY A 422 -2.96 -22.30 -34.06
CA GLY A 422 -3.74 -23.04 -35.05
C GLY A 422 -5.22 -22.62 -35.04
N ASN A 423 -6.14 -23.61 -34.99
CA ASN A 423 -7.58 -23.39 -34.94
C ASN A 423 -8.17 -23.28 -33.52
N LYS A 424 -7.33 -23.23 -32.48
CA LYS A 424 -7.78 -23.10 -31.09
C LYS A 424 -7.31 -21.79 -30.47
N TYR A 425 -8.17 -21.20 -29.63
CA TYR A 425 -7.83 -20.06 -28.78
C TYR A 425 -7.35 -20.58 -27.42
N ILE A 426 -6.20 -20.09 -26.94
CA ILE A 426 -5.59 -20.46 -25.64
C ILE A 426 -5.38 -19.23 -24.75
#